data_AF-A0A3L7XE53-F1
#
_entry.id   AF-A0A3L7XE53-F1
#
_cell.length_a   1.000
_cell.length_b   1.000
_cell.length_c   1.000
_cell.angle_alpha   90.00
_cell.angle_beta   90.00
_cell.angle_gamma   90.00
#
_symmetry.space_group_name_H-M   'P 1'
#
loop_
_entity.id
_entity.type
_entity.pdbx_description
1 polymer ?
#
loop_
_entity_poly.entity_id
_entity_poly.type
_entity_poly.pdbx_seq_one_letter_code
_entity_poly.pdbx_strand_id
1 'polypeptide(L)' 'MSTPPGKLIAVDAGLARIGVATCDPLGITVRPLVVFQRGSRNEDFDHLVAIVAEQEAEAVVCGLPLSMDGS' A
#
# COMPACT_ATOMS: atom_id res chain seq x y z
N MET A 1 6.17 -10.85 13.20
CA MET A 1 6.50 -9.40 13.20
C MET A 1 5.36 -8.68 13.88
N SER A 2 5.64 -7.78 14.83
CA SER A 2 4.64 -6.87 15.37
C SER A 2 4.43 -5.72 14.40
N THR A 3 3.19 -5.39 14.08
CA THR A 3 2.85 -4.21 13.28
C THR A 3 3.32 -2.95 14.01
N PRO A 4 4.05 -2.02 13.35
CA PRO A 4 4.43 -0.77 13.99
C PRO A 4 3.19 0.06 14.33
N PRO A 5 3.20 0.82 15.45
CA PRO A 5 2.13 1.76 15.75
C PRO A 5 2.08 2.87 14.69
N GLY A 6 0.91 3.47 14.47
CA GLY A 6 0.74 4.55 13.50
C GLY A 6 0.03 4.10 12.22
N LYS A 7 -0.23 5.06 11.31
CA LYS A 7 -0.96 4.75 10.08
C LYS A 7 -0.15 3.84 9.19
N LEU A 8 -0.85 2.96 8.49
CA LEU A 8 -0.25 2.07 7.50
C LEU A 8 -0.81 2.39 6.13
N ILE A 9 -0.01 2.13 5.10
CA ILE A 9 -0.46 2.12 3.71
C ILE A 9 -0.43 0.69 3.20
N ALA A 10 -1.54 0.23 2.63
CA ALA A 10 -1.59 -1.04 1.92
C ALA A 10 -1.51 -0.78 0.41
N VAL A 11 -0.65 -1.54 -0.27
CA VAL A 11 -0.44 -1.47 -1.72
C VAL A 11 -0.76 -2.82 -2.35
N ASP A 12 -1.67 -2.78 -3.32
CA ASP A 12 -1.98 -3.90 -4.21
C ASP A 12 -1.49 -3.57 -5.62
N ALA A 13 -0.33 -4.13 -5.99
CA ALA A 13 0.36 -3.84 -7.24
C ALA A 13 -0.07 -4.81 -8.35
N GLY A 14 -1.18 -4.48 -9.02
CA GLY A 14 -1.64 -5.21 -10.19
C GLY A 14 -0.85 -4.89 -11.46
N LEU A 15 -1.00 -5.72 -12.50
CA LEU A 15 -0.31 -5.51 -13.78
C LEU A 15 -0.76 -4.23 -14.50
N ALA A 16 -2.02 -3.82 -14.35
CA ALA A 16 -2.59 -2.65 -15.01
C ALA A 16 -2.78 -1.45 -14.08
N ARG A 17 -3.04 -1.69 -12.80
CA ARG A 17 -3.43 -0.66 -11.83
C ARG A 17 -2.79 -0.96 -10.48
N ILE A 18 -2.50 0.10 -9.73
CA ILE A 18 -2.07 0.01 -8.34
C ILE A 18 -3.20 0.55 -7.47
N GLY A 19 -3.69 -0.27 -6.56
CA GLY A 19 -4.65 0.12 -5.53
C GLY A 19 -3.92 0.48 -4.24
N VAL A 20 -4.35 1.57 -3.60
CA VAL A 20 -3.78 2.05 -2.35
C VAL A 20 -4.89 2.27 -1.32
N ALA A 21 -4.69 1.78 -0.10
CA ALA A 21 -5.57 1.97 1.04
C ALA A 21 -4.77 2.43 2.27
N THR A 22 -5.44 3.05 3.24
CA THR A 22 -4.83 3.40 4.53
C THR A 22 -5.55 2.72 5.68
N CYS A 23 -4.76 2.29 6.67
CA CYS A 23 -5.24 1.83 7.96
C CYS A 23 -5.03 2.93 9.01
N ASP A 24 -5.98 3.09 9.93
CA ASP A 24 -5.85 4.05 11.02
C ASP A 24 -4.69 3.71 12.00
N PRO A 25 -4.24 4.66 12.84
CA PRO A 25 -3.12 4.43 13.77
C PRO A 25 -3.31 3.30 14.79
N LEU A 26 -4.55 2.90 15.06
CA LEU A 26 -4.88 1.81 15.98
C LEU A 26 -4.89 0.45 15.27
N GLY A 27 -4.80 0.43 13.94
CA GLY A 27 -4.82 -0.79 13.15
C GLY A 27 -6.21 -1.43 13.02
N ILE A 28 -7.30 -0.67 13.21
CA ILE A 28 -8.66 -1.22 13.32
C ILE A 28 -9.43 -1.14 12.00
N THR A 29 -9.39 0.01 11.34
CA THR A 29 -10.20 0.31 10.16
C THR A 29 -9.32 0.64 8.96
N VAL A 30 -9.75 0.15 7.80
CA VAL A 30 -9.10 0.38 6.51
C VAL A 30 -10.08 1.09 5.59
N ARG A 31 -9.59 2.08 4.84
CA ARG A 31 -10.35 2.74 3.76
C ARG A 31 -9.54 2.83 2.48
N PRO A 32 -10.18 2.75 1.30
CA PRO A 32 -9.50 3.03 0.04
C PRO A 32 -9.04 4.49 -0.01
N LEU A 33 -7.86 4.74 -0.60
CA LEU A 33 -7.34 6.07 -0.86
C LEU A 33 -7.42 6.42 -2.35
N VAL A 34 -6.75 5.63 -3.18
CA VAL A 34 -6.64 5.91 -4.62
C VAL A 34 -6.38 4.63 -5.38
N VAL A 35 -6.78 4.63 -6.66
CA VAL A 35 -6.35 3.65 -7.65
C VAL A 35 -5.79 4.42 -8.84
N PHE A 36 -4.57 4.11 -9.26
CA PHE A 36 -3.97 4.74 -10.43
C PHE A 36 -3.51 3.70 -11.46
N GLN A 37 -3.40 4.13 -12.72
CA GLN A 37 -2.87 3.29 -13.80
C GLN A 37 -1.37 3.11 -13.58
N ARG A 38 -0.91 1.88 -13.73
CA ARG A 38 0.50 1.55 -13.53
C ARG A 38 1.34 2.12 -14.67
N GLY A 39 2.44 2.78 -14.32
CA GLY A 39 3.39 3.36 -15.27
C GLY A 39 4.73 2.63 -15.26
N SER A 40 5.80 3.40 -15.38
CA SER A 40 7.14 2.93 -15.07
C SER A 40 7.31 2.76 -13.55
N ARG A 41 8.28 1.92 -13.16
CA ARG A 41 8.58 1.68 -11.74
C ARG A 41 8.90 2.98 -10.99
N ASN A 42 9.60 3.92 -11.63
CA ASN A 42 9.96 5.19 -10.98
C ASN A 42 8.72 6.06 -10.75
N GLU A 43 7.85 6.19 -11.76
CA GLU A 43 6.58 6.93 -11.62
C GLU A 43 5.67 6.31 -10.55
N ASP A 44 5.58 4.99 -10.52
CA ASP A 44 4.81 4.27 -9.50
C ASP A 44 5.35 4.57 -8.08
N PHE A 45 6.67 4.55 -7.89
CA PHE A 45 7.29 4.89 -6.60
C PHE A 45 7.14 6.37 -6.25
N ASP A 46 7.24 7.29 -7.21
CA ASP A 46 7.04 8.72 -6.97
C ASP A 46 5.63 8.98 -6.42
N HIS A 47 4.61 8.35 -7.01
CA HIS A 47 3.23 8.40 -6.50
C HIS A 47 3.13 7.82 -5.08
N LEU A 48 3.71 6.64 -4.84
CA LEU A 48 3.63 5.98 -3.52
C LEU A 48 4.36 6.79 -2.43
N VAL A 49 5.52 7.37 -2.73
CA VAL A 49 6.26 8.24 -1.81
C VAL A 49 5.44 9.47 -1.44
N ALA A 50 4.79 10.10 -2.42
CA ALA A 50 3.92 11.24 -2.16
C ALA A 50 2.75 10.86 -1.22
N ILE A 51 2.11 9.71 -1.45
CA ILE A 51 1.00 9.22 -0.61
C ILE A 51 1.49 8.89 0.80
N VAL A 52 2.63 8.22 0.95
CA VAL A 52 3.21 7.87 2.26
C VAL A 52 3.53 9.14 3.05
N ALA A 53 4.09 10.16 2.40
CA ALA A 53 4.37 11.44 3.02
C ALA A 53 3.09 12.18 3.43
N GLU A 54 2.10 12.26 2.54
CA GLU A 54 0.82 12.92 2.82
C GLU A 54 0.05 12.27 3.97
N GLN A 55 0.10 10.93 4.05
CA GLN A 55 -0.61 10.20 5.09
C GLN A 55 0.17 10.10 6.40
N GLU A 56 1.45 10.46 6.41
CA GLU A 56 2.38 10.24 7.54
C GLU A 56 2.38 8.75 7.94
N ALA A 57 2.54 7.87 6.95
CA ALA A 57 2.48 6.43 7.19
C ALA A 57 3.80 5.89 7.73
N GLU A 58 3.71 5.07 8.78
CA GLU A 58 4.87 4.49 9.47
C GLU A 58 5.37 3.22 8.78
N ALA A 59 4.51 2.54 8.04
CA ALA A 59 4.90 1.40 7.23
C ALA A 59 3.98 1.19 6.03
N VAL A 60 4.53 0.47 5.04
CA VAL A 60 3.81 0.02 3.85
C VAL A 60 3.67 -1.50 3.91
N VAL A 61 2.45 -1.98 3.68
CA VAL A 61 2.11 -3.40 3.56
C VAL A 61 1.84 -3.69 2.08
N CYS A 62 2.65 -4.56 1.49
CA CYS A 62 2.48 -4.98 0.10
C CYS A 62 1.87 -6.38 0.05
N GLY A 63 0.89 -6.59 -0.82
CA GLY A 63 0.38 -7.93 -1.10
C GLY A 63 1.49 -8.83 -1.63
N LEU A 64 1.68 -10.00 -1.00
CA LEU A 64 2.55 -11.05 -1.52
C LEU A 64 1.67 -12.02 -2.31
N PRO A 65 1.71 -12.00 -3.66
CA PRO A 65 0.94 -12.94 -4.46
C PRO A 65 1.54 -14.34 -4.29
N LEU A 66 0.73 -15.26 -3.77
CA LEU A 66 1.07 -16.67 -3.65
C LEU A 66 0.08 -17.49 -4.48
N SER A 67 0.58 -18.58 -5.02
CA SER A 67 -0.21 -19.65 -5.63
C SER A 67 -1.04 -20.36 -4.56
N MET A 68 -2.05 -21.15 -4.97
CA MET A 68 -2.94 -21.84 -4.03
C MET A 68 -2.21 -22.87 -3.16
N ASP A 69 -1.06 -23.38 -3.61
CA ASP A 69 -0.18 -24.27 -2.84
C ASP A 69 0.83 -23.52 -1.96
N GLY A 70 0.77 -22.19 -1.94
CA GLY A 70 1.65 -21.32 -1.16
C GLY A 70 2.99 -20.99 -1.81
N SER A 71 3.22 -21.41 -3.06
CA SER A 71 4.41 -21.04 -3.86
C SER A 71 4.33 -19.67 -4.54
#